data_AF-B6GEL5-F1
#
_entry.id   AF-B6GEL5-F1
#
_cell.length_a   1.000
_cell.length_b   1.000
_cell.length_c   1.000
_cell.angle_alpha   90.00
_cell.angle_beta   90.00
_cell.angle_gamma   90.00
#
_symmetry.space_group_name_H-M   'P 1'
#
loop_
_entity.id
_entity.type
_entity.pdbx_description
1 polymer ?
#
loop_
_entity_poly.entity_id
_entity_poly.type
_entity_poly.pdbx_seq_one_letter_code
_entity_poly.pdbx_strand_id
1 'polypeptide(L)'
;RAAGLPPRSAGASGEGHDLADLLGRSRLGIKVQDGCNNRCSYCIVWKARGPERSVPVEAVLDQVREAERAGIPEVVLTGVNLGAYDGVDARDAHVEIDELLNIILRETDIPQVRLSSLEPMDVDERLIDAMVAGGPRVAPFLHLPLQSGCSATLERMNRPYTAEQYEATVAMIRAKLPAASISCDIIAGFPGETDDEFAQSLALCERVGFSRMHVFRYSARPGTPAAEAADQVPPEVM
;
A
#
# COMPACT_ATOMS: atom_id res chain seq x y z
N ARG A 1 9.25 38.41 -15.77
CA ARG A 1 10.05 37.48 -14.95
C ARG A 1 9.11 36.49 -14.28
N ALA A 2 8.96 35.31 -14.89
CA ALA A 2 8.51 34.08 -14.24
C ALA A 2 8.91 32.97 -15.22
N ALA A 3 9.97 32.25 -14.89
CA ALA A 3 10.49 31.16 -15.71
C ALA A 3 9.52 29.98 -15.62
N GLY A 4 9.03 29.52 -16.78
CA GLY A 4 8.22 28.31 -16.87
C GLY A 4 9.06 27.09 -16.52
N LEU A 5 8.51 26.24 -15.64
CA LEU A 5 9.04 24.88 -15.46
C LEU A 5 8.81 24.08 -16.75
N PRO A 6 9.79 23.28 -17.21
CA PRO A 6 9.57 22.36 -18.31
C PRO A 6 8.73 21.15 -17.87
N PRO A 7 8.01 20.51 -18.81
CA PRO A 7 7.16 19.36 -18.52
C PRO A 7 7.99 18.15 -18.07
N ARG A 8 7.51 17.45 -17.04
CA ARG A 8 8.07 16.15 -16.62
C ARG A 8 7.75 15.11 -17.70
N SER A 9 8.80 14.54 -18.28
CA SER A 9 8.74 13.42 -19.21
C SER A 9 8.12 12.20 -18.54
N ALA A 10 7.22 11.54 -19.26
CA ALA A 10 6.79 10.17 -18.97
C ALA A 10 7.98 9.23 -19.19
N GLY A 11 8.45 8.58 -18.11
CA GLY A 11 9.50 7.56 -18.16
C GLY A 11 8.92 6.19 -17.85
N ALA A 12 8.72 5.38 -18.89
CA ALA A 12 8.60 3.93 -18.79
C ALA A 12 10.01 3.31 -18.74
N SER A 13 10.09 2.10 -18.18
CA SER A 13 11.22 1.14 -18.19
C SER A 13 12.53 1.51 -17.48
N GLY A 14 12.78 0.86 -16.34
CA GLY A 14 14.08 0.24 -16.04
C GLY A 14 15.29 1.13 -15.79
N GLU A 15 15.17 2.27 -15.10
CA GLU A 15 16.35 3.01 -14.65
C GLU A 15 16.83 2.46 -13.31
N GLY A 16 17.90 1.65 -13.34
CA GLY A 16 18.68 1.32 -12.16
C GLY A 16 19.18 2.60 -11.49
N HIS A 17 19.23 2.60 -10.16
CA HIS A 17 19.70 3.76 -9.41
C HIS A 17 21.22 3.89 -9.56
N ASP A 18 21.74 5.06 -9.95
CA ASP A 18 23.18 5.30 -9.89
C ASP A 18 23.65 5.14 -8.42
N LEU A 19 24.74 4.42 -8.20
CA LEU A 19 25.33 4.22 -6.88
C LEU A 19 25.63 5.56 -6.20
N ALA A 20 25.95 6.59 -6.97
CA ALA A 20 26.14 7.95 -6.47
C ALA A 20 24.84 8.56 -5.90
N ASP A 21 23.68 8.26 -6.50
CA ASP A 21 22.37 8.72 -6.04
C ASP A 21 21.90 8.02 -4.77
N LEU A 22 22.50 6.86 -4.44
CA LEU A 22 22.17 6.07 -3.26
C LEU A 22 22.94 6.50 -2.01
N LEU A 23 24.09 7.16 -2.16
CA LEU A 23 24.94 7.56 -1.03
C LEU A 23 24.19 8.50 -0.07
N GLY A 24 24.11 8.10 1.20
CA GLY A 24 23.48 8.88 2.28
C GLY A 24 21.97 8.69 2.41
N ARG A 25 21.32 7.84 1.60
CA ARG A 25 19.91 7.50 1.78
C ARG A 25 19.76 6.49 2.91
N SER A 26 18.86 6.77 3.86
CA SER A 26 18.49 5.80 4.90
C SER A 26 17.54 4.72 4.39
N ARG A 27 16.88 4.94 3.24
CA ARG A 27 15.90 4.03 2.63
C ARG A 27 15.95 4.09 1.12
N LEU A 28 15.77 2.93 0.48
CA LEU A 28 15.54 2.84 -0.97
C LEU A 28 14.19 2.20 -1.26
N GLY A 29 13.36 2.85 -2.07
CA GLY A 29 12.11 2.26 -2.56
C GLY A 29 12.36 1.42 -3.81
N ILE A 30 12.00 0.14 -3.77
CA ILE A 30 12.09 -0.80 -4.89
C ILE A 30 10.66 -1.05 -5.38
N LYS A 31 10.35 -0.69 -6.62
CA LYS A 31 9.03 -0.94 -7.19
C LYS A 31 8.93 -2.39 -7.64
N VAL A 32 8.10 -3.17 -6.96
CA VAL A 32 7.89 -4.60 -7.25
C VAL A 32 6.55 -4.87 -7.93
N GLN A 33 5.60 -3.94 -7.82
CA GLN A 33 4.25 -4.07 -8.36
C GLN A 33 3.79 -2.72 -8.94
N ASP A 34 2.99 -2.73 -10.01
CA ASP A 34 2.38 -1.53 -10.58
C ASP A 34 0.99 -1.85 -11.18
N GLY A 35 0.14 -0.83 -11.31
CA GLY A 35 -1.25 -1.03 -11.71
C GLY A 35 -2.15 -1.58 -10.59
N CYS A 36 -3.46 -1.62 -10.83
CA CYS A 36 -4.43 -2.11 -9.85
C CYS A 36 -5.70 -2.62 -10.55
N ASN A 37 -6.17 -3.79 -10.14
CA ASN A 37 -7.39 -4.41 -10.65
C ASN A 37 -8.62 -4.07 -9.80
N ASN A 38 -8.43 -3.53 -8.60
CA ASN A 38 -9.52 -2.98 -7.79
C ASN A 38 -10.26 -1.88 -8.56
N ARG A 39 -11.58 -1.82 -8.34
CA ARG A 39 -12.49 -0.88 -9.00
C ARG A 39 -13.11 0.09 -7.98
N CYS A 40 -12.31 0.57 -7.04
CA CYS A 40 -12.77 1.54 -6.04
C CYS A 40 -13.45 2.74 -6.74
N SER A 41 -14.63 3.12 -6.30
CA SER A 41 -15.49 4.08 -7.01
C SER A 41 -14.91 5.50 -7.06
N TYR A 42 -13.90 5.81 -6.23
CA TYR A 42 -13.20 7.10 -6.19
C TYR A 42 -11.81 7.09 -6.84
N CYS A 43 -11.27 5.92 -7.16
CA CYS A 43 -9.88 5.78 -7.57
C CYS A 43 -9.75 5.73 -9.09
N ILE A 44 -8.93 6.62 -9.67
CA ILE A 44 -8.66 6.64 -11.11
C ILE A 44 -7.49 5.74 -11.52
N VAL A 45 -6.78 5.15 -10.54
CA VAL A 45 -5.50 4.48 -10.76
C VAL A 45 -5.60 3.31 -11.73
N TRP A 46 -6.67 2.53 -11.66
CA TRP A 46 -6.87 1.41 -12.59
C TRP A 46 -6.97 1.85 -14.06
N LYS A 47 -7.45 3.08 -14.33
CA LYS A 47 -7.41 3.69 -15.67
C LYS A 47 -6.02 4.25 -15.98
N ALA A 48 -5.43 4.99 -15.03
CA ALA A 48 -4.19 5.74 -15.26
C ALA A 48 -2.94 4.85 -15.34
N ARG A 49 -2.91 3.75 -14.60
CA ARG A 49 -1.78 2.82 -14.51
C ARG A 49 -2.04 1.48 -15.17
N GLY A 50 -3.28 1.19 -15.56
CA GLY A 50 -3.66 -0.07 -16.20
C GLY A 50 -3.73 -1.27 -15.24
N PRO A 51 -3.77 -2.49 -15.79
CA PRO A 51 -3.90 -3.72 -14.99
C PRO A 51 -2.66 -3.97 -14.14
N GLU A 52 -2.84 -4.79 -13.11
CA GLU A 52 -1.75 -5.24 -12.22
C GLU A 52 -0.67 -5.96 -13.01
N ARG A 53 0.57 -5.70 -12.60
CA ARG A 53 1.78 -6.31 -13.14
C ARG A 53 2.85 -6.31 -12.07
N SER A 54 3.59 -7.40 -12.02
CA SER A 54 4.66 -7.61 -11.04
C SER A 54 6.01 -7.62 -11.73
N VAL A 55 7.03 -7.18 -11.01
CA VAL A 55 8.42 -7.28 -11.44
C VAL A 55 8.90 -8.72 -11.15
N PRO A 56 9.55 -9.40 -12.11
CA PRO A 56 10.11 -10.74 -11.88
C PRO A 56 11.05 -10.78 -10.67
N VAL A 57 11.07 -11.90 -9.95
CA VAL A 57 11.78 -12.03 -8.67
C VAL A 57 13.27 -11.69 -8.80
N GLU A 58 13.95 -12.17 -9.85
CA GLU A 58 15.38 -11.89 -10.07
C GLU A 58 15.66 -10.39 -10.23
N ALA A 59 14.80 -9.66 -10.95
CA ALA A 59 14.96 -8.22 -11.11
C ALA A 59 14.71 -7.44 -9.81
N VAL A 60 13.91 -7.99 -8.89
CA VAL A 60 13.77 -7.44 -7.53
C VAL A 60 15.03 -7.74 -6.71
N LEU A 61 15.53 -8.98 -6.74
CA LEU A 61 16.74 -9.38 -6.02
C LEU A 61 17.96 -8.59 -6.46
N ASP A 62 18.13 -8.32 -7.75
CA ASP A 62 19.25 -7.53 -8.26
C ASP A 62 19.25 -6.10 -7.68
N GLN A 63 18.08 -5.47 -7.57
CA GLN A 63 17.93 -4.15 -6.94
C GLN A 63 18.20 -4.20 -5.43
N VAL A 64 17.76 -5.26 -4.73
CA VAL A 64 18.06 -5.42 -3.30
C VAL A 64 19.56 -5.63 -3.09
N ARG A 65 20.22 -6.46 -3.89
CA ARG A 65 21.67 -6.69 -3.85
C ARG A 65 22.46 -5.44 -4.18
N GLU A 66 21.95 -4.57 -5.05
CA GLU A 66 22.53 -3.26 -5.30
C GLU A 66 22.42 -2.35 -4.08
N ALA A 67 21.25 -2.29 -3.44
CA ALA A 67 21.06 -1.54 -2.20
C ALA A 67 21.97 -2.04 -1.07
N GLU A 68 22.12 -3.36 -0.95
CA GLU A 68 23.02 -4.02 0.00
C GLU A 68 24.48 -3.62 -0.24
N ARG A 69 24.97 -3.73 -1.49
CA ARG A 69 26.34 -3.30 -1.86
C ARG A 69 26.58 -1.81 -1.64
N ALA A 70 25.54 -0.99 -1.75
CA ALA A 70 25.58 0.45 -1.48
C ALA A 70 25.53 0.78 0.03
N GLY A 71 25.36 -0.19 0.90
CA GLY A 71 25.26 0.01 2.35
C GLY A 71 23.94 0.66 2.79
N ILE A 72 22.87 0.52 2.01
CA ILE A 72 21.54 1.02 2.38
C ILE A 72 21.00 0.16 3.52
N PRO A 73 20.57 0.76 4.65
CA PRO A 73 20.16 -0.01 5.81
C PRO A 73 18.74 -0.58 5.69
N GLU A 74 17.90 -0.02 4.82
CA GLU A 74 16.50 -0.44 4.67
C GLU A 74 16.01 -0.31 3.23
N VAL A 75 15.42 -1.38 2.68
CA VAL A 75 14.67 -1.33 1.42
C VAL A 75 13.18 -1.34 1.69
N VAL A 76 12.43 -0.57 0.90
CA VAL A 76 10.97 -0.51 0.96
C VAL A 76 10.41 -1.12 -0.31
N LEU A 77 9.69 -2.24 -0.21
CA LEU A 77 8.97 -2.82 -1.33
C LEU A 77 7.74 -1.98 -1.62
N THR A 78 7.69 -1.41 -2.82
CA THR A 78 6.66 -0.47 -3.25
C THR A 78 5.80 -1.07 -4.35
N GLY A 79 4.51 -0.79 -4.25
CA GLY A 79 3.50 -1.19 -5.22
C GLY A 79 2.35 -0.19 -5.22
N VAL A 80 1.54 -0.23 -6.26
CA VAL A 80 0.24 0.43 -6.28
C VAL A 80 -0.76 -0.39 -5.46
N ASN A 81 -0.76 -1.70 -5.65
CA ASN A 81 -1.45 -2.71 -4.85
C ASN A 81 -0.44 -3.81 -4.51
N LEU A 82 0.41 -3.56 -3.50
CA LEU A 82 1.57 -4.41 -3.20
C LEU A 82 1.18 -5.85 -2.86
N GLY A 83 0.02 -6.03 -2.22
CA GLY A 83 -0.47 -7.34 -1.80
C GLY A 83 -0.79 -8.26 -2.98
N ALA A 84 -1.18 -7.67 -4.11
CA ALA A 84 -1.36 -8.34 -5.39
C ALA A 84 -0.05 -8.56 -6.17
N TYR A 85 1.09 -8.69 -5.48
CA TYR A 85 2.31 -9.16 -6.12
C TYR A 85 2.10 -10.62 -6.55
N ASP A 86 2.07 -10.81 -7.86
CA ASP A 86 1.96 -12.09 -8.57
C ASP A 86 3.13 -12.14 -9.56
N GLY A 87 4.28 -12.62 -9.09
CA GLY A 87 5.54 -12.65 -9.81
C GLY A 87 5.94 -14.06 -10.27
N VAL A 88 7.04 -14.12 -11.02
CA VAL A 88 7.65 -15.39 -11.42
C VAL A 88 9.12 -15.43 -11.03
N ASP A 89 9.57 -16.60 -10.54
CA ASP A 89 10.98 -16.87 -10.24
C ASP A 89 11.77 -17.29 -11.49
N ALA A 90 13.08 -17.52 -11.32
CA ALA A 90 13.97 -17.94 -12.41
C ALA A 90 13.63 -19.31 -13.03
N ARG A 91 12.71 -20.08 -12.43
CA ARG A 91 12.25 -21.40 -12.88
C ARG A 91 10.80 -21.35 -13.39
N ASP A 92 10.28 -20.16 -13.66
CA ASP A 92 8.89 -19.90 -14.04
C ASP A 92 7.86 -20.37 -12.98
N ALA A 93 8.26 -20.47 -11.72
CA ALA A 93 7.34 -20.74 -10.62
C ALA A 93 6.66 -19.44 -10.17
N HIS A 94 5.37 -19.52 -9.88
CA HIS A 94 4.57 -18.44 -9.30
C HIS A 94 5.08 -18.05 -7.90
N VAL A 95 5.11 -16.76 -7.61
CA VAL A 95 5.58 -16.20 -6.33
C VAL A 95 4.66 -15.08 -5.86
N GLU A 96 4.13 -15.23 -4.65
CA GLU A 96 3.32 -14.23 -3.96
C GLU A 96 4.16 -13.30 -3.06
N ILE A 97 3.55 -12.27 -2.46
CA ILE A 97 4.27 -11.27 -1.68
C ILE A 97 4.99 -11.83 -0.43
N ASP A 98 4.40 -12.80 0.26
CA ASP A 98 5.01 -13.49 1.41
C ASP A 98 6.22 -14.32 0.97
N GLU A 99 6.12 -14.99 -0.17
CA GLU A 99 7.20 -15.77 -0.77
C GLU A 99 8.33 -14.86 -1.26
N LEU A 100 8.02 -13.74 -1.91
CA LEU A 100 9.01 -12.74 -2.32
C LEU A 100 9.79 -12.22 -1.10
N LEU A 101 9.09 -11.88 -0.01
CA LEU A 101 9.72 -11.45 1.22
C LEU A 101 10.69 -12.53 1.75
N ASN A 102 10.24 -13.78 1.82
CA ASN A 102 11.07 -14.91 2.25
C ASN A 102 12.29 -15.14 1.35
N ILE A 103 12.12 -15.00 0.02
CA ILE A 103 13.19 -15.12 -0.96
C ILE A 103 14.24 -14.02 -0.73
N ILE A 104 13.82 -12.75 -0.57
CA ILE A 104 14.72 -11.64 -0.29
C ILE A 104 15.52 -11.88 0.99
N LEU A 105 14.85 -12.28 2.07
CA LEU A 105 15.52 -12.54 3.35
C LEU A 105 16.51 -13.71 3.27
N ARG A 106 16.23 -14.72 2.45
CA ARG A 106 17.11 -15.88 2.26
C ARG A 106 18.32 -15.57 1.37
N GLU A 107 18.14 -14.74 0.34
CA GLU A 107 19.12 -14.59 -0.74
C GLU A 107 19.91 -13.28 -0.70
N THR A 108 19.67 -12.45 0.30
CA THR A 108 20.37 -11.17 0.51
C THR A 108 20.67 -10.98 1.99
N ASP A 109 21.67 -10.16 2.30
CA ASP A 109 22.01 -9.75 3.67
C ASP A 109 21.52 -8.32 3.99
N ILE A 110 20.54 -7.81 3.23
CA ILE A 110 19.95 -6.49 3.48
C ILE A 110 19.49 -6.38 4.95
N PRO A 111 19.86 -5.31 5.69
CA PRO A 111 19.59 -5.26 7.13
C PRO A 111 18.10 -5.20 7.47
N GLN A 112 17.29 -4.52 6.67
CA GLN A 112 15.85 -4.45 6.87
C GLN A 112 15.06 -4.32 5.57
N VAL A 113 13.93 -5.02 5.51
CA VAL A 113 12.90 -4.93 4.46
C VAL A 113 11.63 -4.35 5.08
N ARG A 114 11.02 -3.38 4.41
CA ARG A 114 9.72 -2.81 4.77
C ARG A 114 8.73 -3.01 3.63
N LEU A 115 7.51 -3.40 3.97
CA LEU A 115 6.40 -3.39 3.03
C LEU A 115 5.73 -2.00 3.07
N SER A 116 5.37 -1.47 1.90
CA SER A 116 4.65 -0.19 1.79
C SER A 116 3.16 -0.34 2.14
N SER A 117 2.26 0.19 1.31
CA SER A 117 0.81 0.05 1.51
C SER A 117 0.35 -1.33 1.08
N LEU A 118 -0.44 -1.99 1.93
CA LEU A 118 -1.11 -3.26 1.63
C LEU A 118 -2.60 -3.06 1.78
N GLU A 119 -3.38 -3.64 0.88
CA GLU A 119 -4.82 -3.65 1.04
C GLU A 119 -5.22 -4.65 2.16
N PRO A 120 -6.21 -4.34 3.01
CA PRO A 120 -6.53 -5.17 4.18
C PRO A 120 -6.87 -6.63 3.85
N MET A 121 -7.46 -6.87 2.68
CA MET A 121 -7.81 -8.22 2.20
C MET A 121 -6.61 -9.02 1.69
N ASP A 122 -5.48 -8.37 1.40
CA ASP A 122 -4.27 -9.02 0.92
C ASP A 122 -3.31 -9.36 2.07
N VAL A 123 -3.72 -9.11 3.33
CA VAL A 123 -2.93 -9.43 4.52
C VAL A 123 -3.49 -10.67 5.18
N ASP A 124 -2.96 -11.82 4.78
CA ASP A 124 -3.31 -13.12 5.32
C ASP A 124 -2.33 -13.59 6.42
N GLU A 125 -2.59 -14.78 6.96
CA GLU A 125 -1.73 -15.37 7.97
C GLU A 125 -0.32 -15.70 7.46
N ARG A 126 -0.18 -16.08 6.18
CA ARG A 126 1.12 -16.46 5.59
C ARG A 126 2.05 -15.25 5.53
N LEU A 127 1.53 -14.10 5.10
CA LEU A 127 2.31 -12.86 5.07
C LEU A 127 2.77 -12.45 6.47
N ILE A 128 1.88 -12.49 7.45
CA ILE A 128 2.25 -12.13 8.83
C ILE A 128 3.25 -13.14 9.42
N ASP A 129 3.09 -14.43 9.16
CA ASP A 129 4.06 -15.45 9.57
C ASP A 129 5.44 -15.23 8.93
N ALA A 130 5.49 -14.84 7.65
CA ALA A 130 6.73 -14.47 6.97
C ALA A 130 7.39 -13.24 7.62
N MET A 131 6.61 -12.21 7.97
CA MET A 131 7.11 -11.03 8.68
C MET A 131 7.66 -11.39 10.06
N VAL A 132 6.96 -12.25 10.81
CA VAL A 132 7.40 -12.73 12.14
C VAL A 132 8.68 -13.55 12.01
N ALA A 133 8.76 -14.47 11.05
CA ALA A 133 9.94 -15.29 10.79
C ALA A 133 11.17 -14.45 10.40
N GLY A 134 10.96 -13.36 9.66
CA GLY A 134 12.00 -12.39 9.32
C GLY A 134 12.51 -11.57 10.51
N GLY A 135 11.78 -11.56 11.62
CA GLY A 135 12.17 -10.92 12.88
C GLY A 135 12.63 -9.46 12.69
N PRO A 136 13.82 -9.06 13.20
CA PRO A 136 14.28 -7.67 13.12
C PRO A 136 14.61 -7.21 11.69
N ARG A 137 14.79 -8.15 10.75
CA ARG A 137 15.03 -7.83 9.33
C ARG A 137 13.76 -7.44 8.58
N VAL A 138 12.59 -7.57 9.20
CA VAL A 138 11.33 -7.09 8.61
C VAL A 138 10.79 -6.00 9.52
N ALA A 139 10.57 -4.81 8.96
CA ALA A 139 10.00 -3.71 9.72
C ALA A 139 8.59 -4.13 10.21
N PRO A 140 8.29 -4.06 11.53
CA PRO A 140 6.98 -4.39 12.07
C PRO A 140 6.02 -3.22 11.83
N PHE A 141 5.76 -2.92 10.57
CA PHE A 141 4.96 -1.79 10.13
C PHE A 141 4.06 -2.21 8.97
N LEU A 142 2.78 -1.88 9.10
CA LEU A 142 1.77 -2.12 8.06
C LEU A 142 0.99 -0.82 7.85
N HIS A 143 0.95 -0.36 6.60
CA HIS A 143 0.04 0.70 6.19
C HIS A 143 -1.16 0.05 5.49
N LEU A 144 -2.32 0.10 6.14
CA LEU A 144 -3.55 -0.59 5.75
C LEU A 144 -4.65 0.44 5.49
N PRO A 145 -4.87 0.88 4.24
CA PRO A 145 -5.87 1.88 3.91
C PRO A 145 -7.27 1.42 4.31
N LEU A 146 -7.85 2.06 5.32
CA LEU A 146 -9.21 1.77 5.79
C LEU A 146 -10.23 2.43 4.86
N GLN A 147 -9.95 3.66 4.45
CA GLN A 147 -10.80 4.55 3.65
C GLN A 147 -12.04 5.06 4.39
N SER A 148 -12.85 4.17 4.97
CA SER A 148 -13.95 4.50 5.89
C SER A 148 -14.12 3.39 6.91
N GLY A 149 -14.54 3.73 8.14
CA GLY A 149 -14.87 2.72 9.16
C GLY A 149 -16.34 2.34 9.18
N CYS A 150 -17.14 2.80 8.20
CA CYS A 150 -18.54 2.40 8.03
C CYS A 150 -18.71 1.46 6.84
N SER A 151 -19.28 0.27 7.07
CA SER A 151 -19.49 -0.75 6.02
C SER A 151 -20.36 -0.26 4.86
N ALA A 152 -21.40 0.54 5.12
CA ALA A 152 -22.23 1.11 4.05
C ALA A 152 -21.46 2.12 3.19
N THR A 153 -20.57 2.92 3.80
CA THR A 153 -19.69 3.83 3.05
C THR A 153 -18.64 3.05 2.26
N LEU A 154 -18.04 2.01 2.85
CA LEU A 154 -17.10 1.11 2.17
C LEU A 154 -17.73 0.41 0.95
N GLU A 155 -18.98 0.01 1.05
CA GLU A 155 -19.75 -0.54 -0.07
C GLU A 155 -19.91 0.49 -1.19
N ARG A 156 -20.28 1.74 -0.88
CA ARG A 156 -20.34 2.83 -1.88
C ARG A 156 -18.97 3.17 -2.46
N MET A 157 -17.91 3.01 -1.68
CA MET A 157 -16.51 3.10 -2.13
C MET A 157 -16.09 1.93 -3.04
N ASN A 158 -16.93 0.91 -3.17
CA ASN A 158 -16.67 -0.36 -3.85
C ASN A 158 -15.44 -1.10 -3.28
N ARG A 159 -15.37 -1.19 -1.95
CA ARG A 159 -14.34 -1.96 -1.24
C ARG A 159 -14.81 -3.41 -1.04
N PRO A 160 -13.94 -4.40 -1.22
CA PRO A 160 -14.32 -5.82 -1.11
C PRO A 160 -14.33 -6.33 0.33
N TYR A 161 -14.40 -5.42 1.32
CA TYR A 161 -14.40 -5.75 2.73
C TYR A 161 -15.30 -4.82 3.53
N THR A 162 -15.72 -5.29 4.71
CA THR A 162 -16.49 -4.52 5.68
C THR A 162 -15.62 -3.98 6.82
N ALA A 163 -16.17 -3.09 7.64
CA ALA A 163 -15.54 -2.59 8.86
C ALA A 163 -15.13 -3.73 9.81
N GLU A 164 -16.01 -4.73 9.96
CA GLU A 164 -15.80 -5.88 10.84
C GLU A 164 -14.67 -6.79 10.30
N GLN A 165 -14.60 -6.98 8.98
CA GLN A 165 -13.50 -7.73 8.36
C GLN A 165 -12.16 -7.01 8.54
N TYR A 166 -12.14 -5.68 8.42
CA TYR A 166 -10.95 -4.89 8.69
C TYR A 166 -10.48 -5.06 10.15
N GLU A 167 -11.40 -4.96 11.12
CA GLU A 167 -11.08 -5.17 12.54
C GLU A 167 -10.55 -6.59 12.79
N ALA A 168 -11.10 -7.60 12.12
CA ALA A 168 -10.61 -8.98 12.20
C ALA A 168 -9.18 -9.12 11.66
N THR A 169 -8.85 -8.50 10.52
CA THR A 169 -7.48 -8.46 9.99
C THR A 169 -6.52 -7.80 10.99
N VAL A 170 -6.89 -6.65 11.55
CA VAL A 170 -6.09 -5.96 12.57
C VAL A 170 -5.88 -6.82 13.81
N ALA A 171 -6.93 -7.52 14.28
CA ALA A 171 -6.84 -8.41 15.43
C ALA A 171 -5.88 -9.58 15.17
N MET A 172 -5.94 -10.20 13.98
CA MET A 172 -5.01 -11.25 13.56
C MET A 172 -3.57 -10.76 13.55
N ILE A 173 -3.31 -9.59 12.95
CA ILE A 173 -1.98 -8.97 12.92
C ILE A 173 -1.45 -8.76 14.33
N ARG A 174 -2.24 -8.17 15.23
CA ARG A 174 -1.81 -7.87 16.60
C ARG A 174 -1.56 -9.13 17.42
N ALA A 175 -2.31 -10.21 17.17
CA ALA A 175 -2.10 -11.48 17.84
C ALA A 175 -0.77 -12.13 17.45
N LYS A 176 -0.43 -12.12 16.15
CA LYS A 176 0.79 -12.75 15.63
C LYS A 176 2.03 -11.86 15.71
N LEU A 177 1.87 -10.56 15.50
CA LEU A 177 2.94 -9.55 15.51
C LEU A 177 2.57 -8.39 16.46
N PRO A 178 2.67 -8.58 17.79
CA PRO A 178 2.26 -7.57 18.78
C PRO A 178 2.99 -6.23 18.67
N ALA A 179 4.19 -6.21 18.11
CA ALA A 179 4.98 -5.00 17.89
C ALA A 179 4.58 -4.22 16.62
N ALA A 180 3.60 -4.70 15.85
CA ALA A 180 3.18 -4.08 14.61
C ALA A 180 2.64 -2.66 14.82
N SER A 181 3.30 -1.69 14.19
CA SER A 181 2.75 -0.34 14.00
C SER A 181 1.79 -0.36 12.81
N ILE A 182 0.50 -0.18 13.05
CA ILE A 182 -0.54 -0.12 12.02
C ILE A 182 -0.93 1.32 11.77
N SER A 183 -0.84 1.76 10.51
CA SER A 183 -1.30 3.07 10.05
C SER A 183 -2.33 2.93 8.94
N CYS A 184 -3.10 3.99 8.67
CA CYS A 184 -4.15 3.95 7.66
C CYS A 184 -4.34 5.28 6.94
N ASP A 185 -5.07 5.22 5.83
CA ASP A 185 -5.65 6.36 5.14
C ASP A 185 -7.18 6.35 5.33
N ILE A 186 -7.78 7.52 5.48
CA ILE A 186 -9.22 7.77 5.64
C ILE A 186 -9.67 8.83 4.64
N ILE A 187 -10.86 8.66 4.06
CA ILE A 187 -11.53 9.64 3.22
C ILE A 187 -12.83 10.04 3.93
N ALA A 188 -12.92 11.29 4.39
CA ALA A 188 -14.11 11.87 4.98
C ALA A 188 -14.92 12.65 3.93
N GLY A 189 -16.24 12.71 4.09
CA GLY A 189 -17.13 13.40 3.17
C GLY A 189 -17.36 12.65 1.87
N PHE A 190 -17.31 11.32 1.90
CA PHE A 190 -17.61 10.51 0.73
C PHE A 190 -19.06 10.75 0.25
N PRO A 191 -19.38 10.66 -1.06
CA PRO A 191 -20.76 10.85 -1.52
C PRO A 191 -21.76 9.96 -0.77
N GLY A 192 -22.80 10.58 -0.21
CA GLY A 192 -23.82 9.97 0.63
C GLY A 192 -23.41 9.71 2.08
N GLU A 193 -22.21 10.09 2.52
CA GLU A 193 -21.78 9.97 3.92
C GLU A 193 -22.64 10.86 4.84
N THR A 194 -23.17 10.24 5.89
CA THR A 194 -23.98 10.90 6.92
C THR A 194 -23.20 11.07 8.23
N ASP A 195 -23.68 11.92 9.13
CA ASP A 195 -23.09 12.11 10.46
C ASP A 195 -22.98 10.78 11.26
N ASP A 196 -23.97 9.89 11.11
CA ASP A 196 -23.98 8.58 11.77
C ASP A 196 -22.91 7.63 11.19
N GLU A 197 -22.66 7.68 9.88
CA GLU A 197 -21.62 6.88 9.22
C GLU A 197 -20.22 7.44 9.49
N PHE A 198 -20.09 8.77 9.60
CA PHE A 198 -18.88 9.41 10.09
C PHE A 198 -18.59 9.00 11.54
N ALA A 199 -19.60 9.02 12.41
CA ALA A 199 -19.48 8.59 13.81
C ALA A 199 -19.06 7.11 13.93
N GLN A 200 -19.60 6.23 13.07
CA GLN A 200 -19.15 4.83 12.98
C GLN A 200 -17.67 4.74 12.57
N SER A 201 -17.25 5.55 11.60
CA SER A 201 -15.85 5.60 11.15
C SER A 201 -14.91 6.05 12.25
N LEU A 202 -15.28 7.10 12.98
CA LEU A 202 -14.53 7.59 14.13
C LEU A 202 -14.42 6.52 15.22
N ALA A 203 -15.53 5.89 15.58
CA ALA A 203 -15.57 4.86 16.61
C ALA A 203 -14.68 3.65 16.23
N LEU A 204 -14.61 3.26 14.96
CA LEU A 204 -13.71 2.21 14.51
C LEU A 204 -12.24 2.64 14.59
N CYS A 205 -11.91 3.87 14.20
CA CYS A 205 -10.56 4.41 14.34
C CYS A 205 -10.10 4.42 15.81
N GLU A 206 -10.97 4.76 16.75
CA GLU A 206 -10.70 4.72 18.19
C GLU A 206 -10.47 3.29 18.70
N ARG A 207 -11.32 2.33 18.31
CA ARG A 207 -11.16 0.91 18.68
C ARG A 207 -9.87 0.30 18.12
N VAL A 208 -9.58 0.60 16.85
CA VAL A 208 -8.36 0.12 16.21
C VAL A 208 -7.14 0.77 16.87
N GLY A 209 -7.12 2.09 17.08
CA GLY A 209 -5.98 2.76 17.69
C GLY A 209 -4.74 2.71 16.79
N PHE A 210 -4.84 3.37 15.64
CA PHE A 210 -3.74 3.48 14.68
C PHE A 210 -2.56 4.27 15.23
N SER A 211 -1.34 3.89 14.87
CA SER A 211 -0.14 4.67 15.21
C SER A 211 -0.04 5.97 14.43
N ARG A 212 -0.66 6.01 13.24
CA ARG A 212 -0.77 7.19 12.38
C ARG A 212 -1.97 7.04 11.45
N MET A 213 -2.68 8.13 11.23
CA MET A 213 -3.75 8.22 10.24
C MET A 213 -3.45 9.36 9.28
N HIS A 214 -3.66 9.15 7.98
CA HIS A 214 -3.81 10.26 7.04
C HIS A 214 -5.28 10.43 6.74
N VAL A 215 -5.81 11.61 7.03
CA VAL A 215 -7.21 11.93 6.77
C VAL A 215 -7.27 12.89 5.60
N PHE A 216 -8.00 12.49 4.57
CA PHE A 216 -8.24 13.27 3.38
C PHE A 216 -9.73 13.60 3.30
N ARG A 217 -10.04 14.80 2.83
CA ARG A 217 -11.40 15.08 2.36
C ARG A 217 -11.60 14.39 1.01
N TYR A 218 -12.80 13.89 0.76
CA TYR A 218 -13.15 13.37 -0.55
C TYR A 218 -12.87 14.43 -1.62
N SER A 219 -12.20 13.99 -2.68
CA SER A 219 -11.88 14.83 -3.83
C SER A 219 -12.40 14.13 -5.07
N ALA A 220 -13.45 14.69 -5.66
CA ALA A 220 -14.00 14.19 -6.91
C ALA A 220 -12.89 14.12 -7.99
N ARG A 221 -12.75 12.94 -8.60
CA ARG A 221 -11.83 12.70 -9.71
C ARG A 221 -12.64 12.47 -10.99
N PRO A 222 -12.48 13.31 -12.02
CA PRO A 222 -13.20 13.14 -13.28
C PRO A 222 -13.07 11.72 -13.84
N GLY A 223 -14.19 11.15 -14.26
CA GLY A 223 -14.24 9.79 -14.81
C GLY A 223 -14.23 8.66 -13.78
N THR A 224 -14.50 8.95 -12.51
CA THR A 224 -14.73 7.95 -11.45
C THR A 224 -16.21 7.89 -11.06
N PRO A 225 -16.79 6.72 -10.76
CA PRO A 225 -18.22 6.62 -10.39
C PRO A 225 -18.64 7.54 -9.24
N ALA A 226 -17.78 7.70 -8.21
CA ALA A 226 -18.08 8.57 -7.08
C ALA A 226 -18.19 10.04 -7.46
N ALA A 227 -17.49 10.49 -8.51
CA ALA A 227 -17.57 11.88 -8.98
C ALA A 227 -18.91 12.19 -9.69
N GLU A 228 -19.64 11.15 -10.11
CA GLU A 228 -20.94 11.25 -10.77
C GLU A 228 -22.11 10.97 -9.79
N ALA A 229 -21.82 10.64 -8.54
CA ALA A 229 -22.84 10.38 -7.52
C ALA A 229 -23.63 11.66 -7.19
N ALA A 230 -24.96 11.52 -7.03
CA ALA A 230 -25.85 12.65 -6.80
C ALA A 230 -25.67 13.30 -5.43
N ASP A 231 -25.38 12.49 -4.40
CA ASP A 231 -25.37 12.91 -3.00
C ASP A 231 -23.99 13.39 -2.55
N GLN A 232 -23.41 14.37 -3.26
CA GLN A 232 -22.13 14.96 -2.86
C GLN A 232 -22.27 15.70 -1.53
N VAL A 233 -21.33 15.47 -0.61
CA VAL A 233 -21.27 16.22 0.65
C VAL A 233 -20.66 17.61 0.37
N PRO A 234 -21.20 18.71 0.93
CA PRO A 234 -20.63 20.04 0.71
C PRO A 234 -19.23 20.21 1.34
N PRO A 235 -18.27 20.89 0.69
CA PRO A 235 -16.90 21.06 1.20
C PRO A 235 -16.78 21.73 2.57
N GLU A 236 -17.77 22.51 2.99
CA GLU A 236 -17.87 23.14 4.30
C GLU A 236 -18.25 22.18 5.44
N VAL A 237 -18.81 21.01 5.10
CA VAL A 237 -19.16 19.94 6.05
C VAL A 237 -18.02 18.92 6.19
N MET A 238 -17.24 18.70 5.12
CA MET A 238 -16.10 17.79 5.08
C MET A 238 -14.86 18.29 5.83
#